data_AF-A0A2R6FH75-F1
#
_entry.id   AF-A0A2R6FH75-F1
#
_cell.length_a   1.000
_cell.length_b   1.000
_cell.length_c   1.000
_cell.angle_alpha   90.00
_cell.angle_beta   90.00
_cell.angle_gamma   90.00
#
_symmetry.space_group_name_H-M   'P 1'
#
loop_
_entity.id
_entity.type
_entity.pdbx_description
1 polymer ?
#
loop_
_entity_poly.entity_id
_entity_poly.type
_entity_poly.pdbx_seq_one_letter_code
_entity_poly.pdbx_strand_id
1 'polypeptide(L)' 'VSTVKAVADDDHLLIMSEAGQIMRIRAGDVSEVGRNTKGVVVMRLEDGDRVASVDVVPESVEETDAGDEDEEDDG' A
#
# COMPACT_ATOMS: atom_id res chain seq x y z
N VAL A 1 -0.47 -13.21 1.17
CA VAL A 1 -1.70 -12.64 0.60
C VAL A 1 -1.69 -12.80 -0.93
N SER A 2 -2.84 -12.92 -1.60
CA SER A 2 -2.94 -12.84 -3.07
C SER A 2 -4.18 -12.02 -3.43
N THR A 3 -4.02 -10.98 -4.24
CA THR A 3 -5.11 -10.04 -4.59
C THR A 3 -5.00 -9.68 -6.07
N VAL A 4 -6.13 -9.34 -6.68
CA VAL A 4 -6.19 -8.77 -8.03
C VAL A 4 -7.09 -7.55 -7.93
N LYS A 5 -6.55 -6.37 -8.23
CA LYS A 5 -7.27 -5.09 -8.21
C LYS A 5 -7.01 -4.37 -9.54
N ALA A 6 -8.05 -3.77 -10.09
CA ALA A 6 -7.90 -2.85 -11.21
C ALA A 6 -7.38 -1.52 -10.67
N VAL A 7 -6.48 -0.88 -11.43
CA VAL A 7 -5.86 0.40 -11.08
C VAL A 7 -5.76 1.28 -12.32
N ALA A 8 -5.82 2.59 -12.12
CA ALA A 8 -5.35 3.61 -13.06
C ALA A 8 -3.91 4.02 -12.73
N ASP A 9 -3.21 4.68 -13.65
CA ASP A 9 -1.79 5.04 -13.47
C ASP A 9 -1.57 6.04 -12.31
N ASP A 10 -2.57 6.88 -12.07
CA ASP A 10 -2.68 7.89 -11.02
C ASP A 10 -3.05 7.32 -9.65
N ASP A 11 -3.58 6.10 -9.60
CA ASP A 11 -3.87 5.44 -8.33
C ASP A 11 -2.59 5.16 -7.54
N HIS A 12 -2.71 5.08 -6.22
CA HIS A 12 -1.65 4.65 -5.33
C HIS A 12 -1.91 3.24 -4.82
N LEU A 13 -0.84 2.45 -4.70
CA LEU A 13 -0.83 1.20 -3.97
C LEU A 13 -0.34 1.45 -2.55
N LEU A 14 -1.12 1.02 -1.56
CA LEU A 14 -0.69 0.89 -0.17
C LEU A 14 -0.37 -0.56 0.13
N ILE A 15 0.86 -0.82 0.55
CA ILE A 15 1.35 -2.16 0.89
C ILE A 15 1.82 -2.13 2.35
N MET A 16 1.35 -3.09 3.14
CA MET A 16 1.73 -3.21 4.54
C MET A 16 2.30 -4.60 4.82
N SER A 17 3.41 -4.65 5.56
CA SER A 17 4.01 -5.89 6.05
C SER A 17 3.47 -6.29 7.43
N GLU A 18 3.66 -7.55 7.82
CA GLU A 18 3.25 -8.05 9.13
C GLU A 18 4.06 -7.40 10.27
N ALA A 19 5.31 -7.00 10.00
CA ALA A 19 6.15 -6.26 10.94
C ALA A 19 5.87 -4.74 10.99
N GLY A 20 4.87 -4.25 10.25
CA GLY A 20 4.44 -2.84 10.29
C GLY A 20 5.17 -1.91 9.33
N GLN A 21 5.94 -2.43 8.37
CA GLN A 21 6.48 -1.60 7.29
C GLN A 21 5.35 -1.22 6.33
N ILE A 22 5.18 0.08 6.07
CA ILE A 22 4.17 0.61 5.15
C ILE A 22 4.86 1.25 3.94
N MET A 23 4.35 0.97 2.75
CA MET A 23 4.82 1.55 1.48
C MET A 23 3.63 2.11 0.69
N ARG A 24 3.75 3.35 0.24
CA ARG A 24 2.85 4.00 -0.73
C ARG A 24 3.62 4.25 -2.02
N ILE A 25 3.10 3.79 -3.15
CA ILE A 25 3.71 3.98 -4.48
C ILE A 25 2.62 4.25 -5.51
N ARG A 26 2.86 5.11 -6.50
CA ARG A 26 1.94 5.25 -7.63
C ARG A 26 1.93 3.99 -8.48
N ALA A 27 0.76 3.58 -8.93
CA ALA A 27 0.61 2.42 -9.80
C ALA A 27 1.42 2.59 -11.10
N GLY A 28 1.42 3.80 -11.69
CA GLY A 28 2.21 4.11 -12.89
C GLY A 28 3.73 4.07 -12.70
N ASP A 29 4.23 4.10 -11.46
CA ASP A 29 5.67 3.93 -11.17
C ASP A 29 6.08 2.44 -11.12
N VAL A 30 5.12 1.51 -11.08
CA VAL A 30 5.38 0.06 -11.10
C VAL A 30 5.53 -0.40 -12.55
N SER A 31 6.59 -1.17 -12.84
CA SER A 31 6.83 -1.66 -14.20
C SER A 31 5.73 -2.60 -14.70
N GLU A 32 5.13 -2.25 -15.84
CA GLU A 32 4.23 -3.13 -16.57
C GLU A 32 4.99 -4.33 -17.15
N VAL A 33 4.51 -5.53 -16.85
CA VAL A 33 5.07 -6.78 -17.36
C VAL A 33 3.97 -7.69 -17.90
N GLY A 34 4.33 -8.54 -18.87
CA GLY A 34 3.39 -9.49 -19.44
C GLY A 34 2.86 -10.52 -18.43
N ARG A 35 1.73 -11.16 -18.77
CA ARG A 35 1.04 -12.13 -17.90
C ARG A 35 1.85 -13.38 -17.58
N ASN A 36 2.74 -13.80 -18.49
CA ASN A 36 3.59 -14.98 -18.32
C ASN A 36 4.98 -14.60 -17.80
N THR A 37 5.04 -13.92 -16.66
CA THR A 37 6.29 -13.46 -16.02
C THR A 37 6.24 -13.71 -14.52
N LYS A 38 7.35 -13.46 -13.82
CA LYS A 38 7.43 -13.52 -12.34
C LYS A 38 7.03 -12.21 -11.66
N GLY A 39 6.63 -11.18 -12.42
CA GLY A 39 6.42 -9.85 -11.87
C GLY A 39 7.71 -9.09 -11.61
N VAL A 40 7.59 -7.97 -10.89
CA VAL A 40 8.68 -7.13 -10.40
C VAL A 40 8.64 -7.04 -8.87
N VAL A 41 9.76 -6.69 -8.26
CA VAL A 41 9.84 -6.44 -6.82
C VAL A 41 9.43 -5.00 -6.53
N VAL A 42 8.31 -4.82 -5.86
CA VAL A 42 7.83 -3.49 -5.44
C VAL A 42 8.34 -3.13 -4.04
N MET A 43 8.33 -4.09 -3.11
CA MET A 43 8.75 -3.91 -1.72
C MET A 43 9.80 -4.95 -1.35
N ARG A 44 10.92 -4.51 -0.78
CA ARG A 44 11.87 -5.40 -0.10
C ARG A 44 11.49 -5.50 1.37
N LEU A 45 11.42 -6.72 1.87
CA LEU A 45 11.08 -7.04 3.25
C LEU A 45 12.32 -7.53 3.98
N GLU A 46 12.31 -7.39 5.30
CA GLU A 46 13.31 -7.99 6.18
C GLU A 46 13.16 -9.52 6.26
N ASP A 47 14.21 -10.19 6.73
CA ASP A 47 14.20 -11.65 6.84
C ASP A 47 13.11 -12.12 7.82
N GLY A 48 12.20 -12.94 7.31
CA GLY A 48 11.08 -13.49 8.08
C GLY A 48 9.79 -12.66 8.01
N ASP A 49 9.84 -11.44 7.49
CA ASP A 49 8.67 -10.58 7.28
C ASP A 49 7.91 -10.95 5.99
N ARG A 50 6.63 -10.59 5.94
CA ARG A 50 5.70 -10.93 4.86
C ARG A 50 4.74 -9.78 4.58
N VAL A 51 4.26 -9.69 3.35
CA VAL A 51 3.18 -8.76 3.02
C VAL A 51 1.87 -9.23 3.68
N ALA A 52 1.33 -8.38 4.55
CA ALA A 52 0.04 -8.58 5.20
C ALA A 52 -1.11 -8.16 4.28
N SER A 53 -1.03 -6.99 3.65
CA SER A 53 -2.11 -6.44 2.82
C SER A 53 -1.61 -5.56 1.66
N VAL A 54 -2.48 -5.42 0.65
CA VAL A 54 -2.31 -4.51 -0.49
C VAL A 54 -3.65 -3.86 -0.78
N ASP A 55 -3.69 -2.52 -0.83
CA ASP A 55 -4.85 -1.74 -1.22
C ASP A 55 -4.58 -0.69 -2.29
N VAL A 56 -5.64 -0.26 -2.96
CA VAL A 56 -5.62 0.76 -3.99
C VAL A 56 -6.30 2.00 -3.45
N VAL A 57 -5.60 3.12 -3.50
CA VAL A 57 -6.07 4.43 -3.08
C VAL A 57 -6.15 5.29 -4.34
N PRO A 58 -7.36 5.63 -4.81
CA PRO A 58 -7.51 6.51 -5.97
C PRO A 58 -6.86 7.86 -5.75
N GLU A 59 -6.38 8.54 -6.80
CA GLU A 59 -5.82 9.89 -6.65
C GLU A 59 -6.84 10.89 -6.07
N SER A 60 -8.12 10.69 -6.38
CA SER A 60 -9.23 11.58 -6.02
C SER A 60 -9.74 11.46 -4.59
N VAL A 61 -9.27 10.48 -3.79
CA VAL A 61 -9.58 10.45 -2.35
C VAL A 61 -8.60 11.37 -1.62
N GLU A 62 -9.09 12.55 -1.25
CA GLU A 62 -8.43 13.46 -0.32
C GLU A 62 -8.07 12.73 1.00
N GLU A 63 -6.86 12.97 1.50
CA GLU A 63 -6.42 12.58 2.84
C GLU A 63 -7.43 13.12 3.86
N THR A 64 -8.34 12.24 4.31
CA THR A 64 -9.00 12.48 5.59
C THR A 64 -7.96 12.17 6.65
N ASP A 65 -7.26 13.20 7.07
CA ASP A 65 -6.38 13.22 8.23
C ASP A 65 -7.17 12.66 9.43
N ALA A 66 -6.95 11.38 9.74
CA ALA A 66 -7.47 10.76 10.94
C ALA A 66 -6.57 11.18 12.11
N GLY A 67 -6.60 12.48 12.41
CA GLY A 67 -5.98 13.10 13.56
C GLY A 67 -7.05 13.82 14.37
N ASP A 68 -7.74 13.07 15.23
CA ASP A 68 -8.49 13.50 16.43
C ASP A 68 -9.00 12.18 17.07
N GLU A 69 -8.85 11.84 18.35
CA GLU A 69 -8.86 12.65 19.57
C GLU A 69 -7.97 11.96 20.64
N ASP A 70 -6.82 12.56 21.01
CA ASP A 70 -6.26 12.38 22.35
C ASP A 70 -6.97 13.39 23.26
N GLU A 71 -8.12 13.04 23.83
CA GLU A 71 -8.68 13.73 25.00
C GLU A 71 -8.46 12.88 26.25
N GLU A 72 -7.26 12.98 26.82
CA GLU A 72 -7.08 12.82 28.28
C GLU A 72 -7.29 14.20 28.92
N ASP A 73 -8.42 14.42 29.60
CA ASP A 73 -8.54 15.43 30.66
C ASP A 73 -9.09 14.76 31.93
N ASP A 74 -8.16 14.43 32.83
CA ASP A 74 -8.41 14.02 34.21
C ASP A 74 -8.67 15.28 35.04
N GLY A 75 -9.90 15.43 35.55
CA GLY A 75 -10.33 16.55 36.41
C GLY A 75 -11.51 16.22 37.30
#